data_AF-A0A971HXR7-F1
#
_entry.id   AF-A0A971HXR7-F1
#
_cell.length_a   1.000
_cell.length_b   1.000
_cell.length_c   1.000
_cell.angle_alpha   90.00
_cell.angle_beta   90.00
_cell.angle_gamma   90.00
#
_symmetry.space_group_name_H-M   'P 1'
#
loop_
_entity.id
_entity.type
_entity.pdbx_description
1 polymer ?
#
loop_
_entity_poly.entity_id
_entity_poly.type
_entity_poly.pdbx_seq_one_letter_code
_entity_poly.pdbx_strand_id
1 'polypeptide(L)'
;MPSTGESSSSSYASSLIGPYTVDEFIDAATRFHGYAAPGLILGGFMVHEAKSHIPEGVLFDAISETAWCLPDAVQMLTPCTVGNGWLRIFNLGLYAVSLFDKHTGKGVRVAVETPLLEPYPTIREWLFKLKPKREQDSDRLREEIRMAGASICSVTPITIRPEFMGGRGKGTIVPCPSCSQAYPARDGAVCRSCKGESPYEGWIGGHDRRELGFDGPKLQVVSAQEAVGSKALHDMTSIEPGISKDAAFYRGQQLDVGDVCRLQRMGRYDIYVETEQTDPNWVHEDDVARLLGKALAGDGINVSDEPREGKITLTAAQNGLLTIDENTLKSFNSIPGVMCATRHSFSLVTKGQQVAATRAIPLYLARHILDDALDVLSAGPLVQLKTLHQKKVGILVTGTEVFQGLIEDKFIPIITAKVEAFDCPIVGTDIVPDDRNKISAAVRTLLAQGAELIITTAGLSVDPGDVTRQGLADAGVENMRYGAPILPGAMTLLANVGDVDIIGVPACALYFKTTSLDIVLPRVLAGLSPSRLELAELGHGGLCMQCKRCTYPKCPFGK
;
A
#
# COMPACT_ATOMS: atom_id res chain seq x y z
N MET A 1 24.06 64.16 -45.13
CA MET A 1 22.72 63.66 -44.80
C MET A 1 22.83 62.32 -44.08
N PRO A 2 21.97 62.07 -43.08
CA PRO A 2 22.02 60.98 -42.09
C PRO A 2 21.39 59.70 -42.66
N SER A 3 21.37 58.51 -42.05
CA SER A 3 21.81 57.95 -40.77
C SER A 3 21.72 56.43 -40.92
N THR A 4 22.60 55.75 -40.20
CA THR A 4 22.62 54.32 -39.89
C THR A 4 21.27 53.83 -39.35
N GLY A 5 20.73 52.75 -39.91
CA GLY A 5 19.56 52.04 -39.41
C GLY A 5 19.92 51.08 -38.28
N GLU A 6 19.13 51.14 -37.22
CA GLU A 6 19.30 50.52 -35.91
C GLU A 6 19.13 48.99 -35.92
N SER A 7 19.84 48.37 -34.96
CA SER A 7 19.74 46.98 -34.54
C SER A 7 18.33 46.60 -34.09
N SER A 8 17.77 45.52 -34.64
CA SER A 8 16.55 44.90 -34.12
C SER A 8 16.84 44.23 -32.77
N SER A 9 16.50 44.90 -31.67
CA SER A 9 16.50 44.26 -30.35
C SER A 9 15.36 43.23 -30.29
N SER A 10 15.70 41.94 -30.34
CA SER A 10 14.77 40.86 -29.96
C SER A 10 14.34 41.11 -28.51
N SER A 11 13.03 41.30 -28.26
CA SER A 11 12.56 41.63 -26.91
C SER A 11 12.53 40.37 -26.05
N TYR A 12 13.49 40.24 -25.13
CA TYR A 12 13.53 39.16 -24.14
C TYR A 12 12.47 39.36 -23.04
N ALA A 13 11.86 38.29 -22.56
CA ALA A 13 10.93 38.34 -21.42
C ALA A 13 11.60 38.78 -20.11
N SER A 14 12.87 38.41 -19.92
CA SER A 14 13.77 38.95 -18.88
C SER A 14 15.20 38.88 -19.38
N SER A 15 16.00 39.92 -19.11
CA SER A 15 17.43 39.94 -19.47
C SER A 15 18.31 39.17 -18.48
N LEU A 16 17.75 38.68 -17.36
CA LEU A 16 18.47 38.05 -16.27
C LEU A 16 17.83 36.73 -15.83
N ILE A 17 18.68 35.79 -15.42
CA ILE A 17 18.31 34.54 -14.75
C ILE A 17 19.09 34.46 -13.45
N GLY A 18 18.45 34.89 -12.36
CA GLY A 18 19.12 35.01 -11.06
C GLY A 18 20.28 36.02 -11.11
N PRO A 19 21.51 35.65 -10.75
CA PRO A 19 22.67 36.54 -10.81
C PRO A 19 23.32 36.63 -12.20
N TYR A 20 22.81 35.91 -13.20
CA TYR A 20 23.42 35.79 -14.53
C TYR A 20 22.63 36.55 -15.58
N THR A 21 23.31 37.06 -16.60
CA THR A 21 22.67 37.29 -17.91
C THR A 21 22.24 35.95 -18.53
N VAL A 22 21.33 36.00 -19.51
CA VAL A 22 20.83 34.78 -20.17
C VAL A 22 21.97 33.96 -20.80
N ASP A 23 22.93 34.61 -21.45
CA ASP A 23 24.07 33.93 -22.07
C ASP A 23 25.03 33.34 -21.01
N GLU A 24 25.34 34.08 -19.95
CA GLU A 24 26.14 33.57 -18.83
C GLU A 24 25.47 32.37 -18.14
N PHE A 25 24.14 32.38 -18.03
CA PHE A 25 23.40 31.25 -17.47
C PHE A 25 23.50 30.03 -18.39
N ILE A 26 23.41 30.22 -19.70
CA ILE A 26 23.54 29.13 -20.69
C ILE A 26 24.94 28.51 -20.65
N ASP A 27 25.98 29.33 -20.50
CA ASP A 27 27.35 28.85 -20.33
C ASP A 27 27.54 28.12 -18.99
N ALA A 28 26.95 28.64 -17.91
CA ALA A 28 26.93 27.94 -16.62
C ALA A 28 26.18 26.60 -16.70
N ALA A 29 25.04 26.57 -17.39
CA ALA A 29 24.21 25.39 -17.60
C ALA A 29 24.95 24.33 -18.40
N THR A 30 25.68 24.75 -19.43
CA THR A 30 26.53 23.85 -20.23
C THR A 30 27.62 23.20 -19.37
N ARG A 31 28.27 23.97 -18.48
CA ARG A 31 29.29 23.44 -17.57
C ARG A 31 28.71 22.50 -16.51
N PHE A 32 27.51 22.76 -16.01
CA PHE A 32 26.88 21.96 -14.96
C PHE A 32 26.23 20.67 -15.49
N HIS A 33 25.51 20.76 -16.60
CA HIS A 33 24.67 19.69 -17.16
C HIS A 33 25.31 18.96 -18.36
N GLY A 34 26.50 19.39 -18.78
CA GLY A 34 27.24 18.84 -19.94
C GLY A 34 26.76 19.35 -21.31
N TYR A 35 25.60 19.99 -21.37
CA TYR A 35 25.11 20.74 -22.54
C TYR A 35 24.02 21.73 -22.10
N ALA A 36 23.80 22.80 -22.89
CA ALA A 36 22.69 23.72 -22.70
C ALA A 36 21.35 23.06 -23.07
N ALA A 37 20.82 22.26 -22.15
CA ALA A 37 19.54 21.57 -22.29
C ALA A 37 18.38 22.58 -22.32
N PRO A 38 17.47 22.51 -23.31
CA PRO A 38 16.34 23.43 -23.41
C PRO A 38 15.51 23.51 -22.11
N GLY A 39 15.27 22.35 -21.48
CA GLY A 39 14.59 22.29 -20.19
C GLY A 39 15.33 23.05 -19.09
N LEU A 40 16.66 22.92 -18.99
CA LEU A 40 17.44 23.64 -17.98
C LEU A 40 17.36 25.16 -18.16
N ILE A 41 17.37 25.64 -19.40
CA ILE A 41 17.25 27.07 -19.72
C ILE A 41 15.86 27.59 -19.30
N LEU A 42 14.79 26.89 -19.70
CA LEU A 42 13.43 27.22 -19.30
C LEU A 42 13.26 27.16 -17.77
N GLY A 43 13.80 26.12 -17.14
CA GLY A 43 13.84 25.96 -15.70
C GLY A 43 14.55 27.10 -15.00
N GLY A 44 15.59 27.67 -15.61
CA GLY A 44 16.27 28.88 -15.12
C GLY A 44 15.30 30.04 -14.97
N PHE A 45 14.54 30.35 -16.03
CA PHE A 45 13.51 31.40 -15.98
C PHE A 45 12.42 31.10 -14.93
N MET A 46 11.96 29.85 -14.85
CA MET A 46 10.94 29.45 -13.87
C MET A 46 11.41 29.60 -12.42
N VAL A 47 12.67 29.24 -12.14
CA VAL A 47 13.24 29.36 -10.80
C VAL A 47 13.52 30.82 -10.46
N HIS A 48 13.96 31.62 -11.43
CA HIS A 48 14.09 33.06 -11.27
C HIS A 48 12.75 33.70 -10.91
N GLU A 49 11.69 33.34 -11.64
CA GLU A 49 10.32 33.79 -11.35
C GLU A 49 9.86 33.33 -9.97
N ALA A 50 10.00 32.04 -9.63
CA ALA A 50 9.59 31.53 -8.33
C ALA A 50 10.31 32.24 -7.17
N LYS A 51 11.60 32.57 -7.36
CA LYS A 51 12.43 33.25 -6.35
C LYS A 51 12.05 34.71 -6.17
N SER A 52 11.55 35.40 -7.20
CA SER A 52 11.12 36.80 -7.09
C SER A 52 9.94 36.98 -6.12
N HIS A 53 9.17 35.91 -5.89
CA HIS A 53 8.05 35.87 -4.95
C HIS A 53 8.44 35.44 -3.52
N ILE A 54 9.69 35.05 -3.27
CA ILE A 54 10.17 34.71 -1.93
C ILE A 54 10.79 35.96 -1.29
N PRO A 55 10.30 36.40 -0.11
CA PRO A 55 10.86 37.56 0.57
C PRO A 55 12.35 37.37 0.94
N GLU A 56 13.10 38.47 0.92
CA GLU A 56 14.52 38.46 1.28
C GLU A 56 14.72 37.97 2.73
N GLY A 57 15.70 37.09 2.93
CA GLY A 57 16.02 36.52 4.25
C GLY A 57 15.17 35.32 4.68
N VAL A 58 14.12 34.93 3.93
CA VAL A 58 13.33 33.73 4.20
C VAL A 58 14.11 32.47 3.83
N LEU A 59 14.17 31.51 4.74
CA LEU A 59 14.64 30.15 4.43
C LEU A 59 13.53 29.39 3.70
N PHE A 60 13.84 28.91 2.50
CA PHE A 60 12.89 28.19 1.66
C PHE A 60 13.42 26.83 1.24
N ASP A 61 12.49 25.91 1.00
CA ASP A 61 12.72 24.63 0.34
C ASP A 61 12.17 24.70 -1.10
N ALA A 62 12.58 23.75 -1.93
CA ALA A 62 12.15 23.60 -3.31
C ALA A 62 11.55 22.22 -3.58
N ILE A 63 10.50 22.19 -4.39
CA ILE A 63 9.95 20.96 -4.98
C ILE A 63 10.04 21.07 -6.50
N SER A 64 10.62 20.06 -7.14
CA SER A 64 10.53 19.87 -8.59
C SER A 64 9.56 18.75 -8.91
N GLU A 65 8.61 19.00 -9.80
CA GLU A 65 7.59 18.02 -10.20
C GLU A 65 8.05 17.07 -11.32
N THR A 66 9.33 17.16 -11.69
CA THR A 66 9.98 16.39 -12.75
C THR A 66 11.41 16.07 -12.36
N ALA A 67 11.91 14.91 -12.78
CA ALA A 67 13.33 14.56 -12.63
C ALA A 67 14.21 15.13 -13.76
N TRP A 68 13.62 15.77 -14.77
CA TRP A 68 14.28 16.10 -16.03
C TRP A 68 14.69 17.59 -16.10
N CYS A 69 15.99 17.87 -16.02
CA CYS A 69 16.63 19.20 -16.16
C CYS A 69 16.26 20.27 -15.10
N LEU A 70 14.99 20.37 -14.71
CA LEU A 70 14.50 21.40 -13.79
C LEU A 70 15.15 21.34 -12.39
N PRO A 71 15.44 20.15 -11.81
CA PRO A 71 16.19 20.07 -10.56
C PRO A 71 17.56 20.76 -10.63
N ASP A 72 18.22 20.73 -11.79
CA ASP A 72 19.54 21.34 -11.97
C ASP A 72 19.44 22.88 -11.97
N ALA A 73 18.38 23.44 -12.56
CA ALA A 73 18.12 24.88 -12.51
C ALA A 73 17.98 25.38 -11.06
N VAL A 74 17.26 24.61 -10.23
CA VAL A 74 17.11 24.92 -8.80
C VAL A 74 18.46 24.90 -8.10
N GLN A 75 19.28 23.86 -8.33
CA GLN A 75 20.59 23.72 -7.69
C GLN A 75 21.59 24.79 -8.12
N MET A 76 21.46 25.32 -9.35
CA MET A 76 22.32 26.39 -9.85
C MET A 76 21.92 27.78 -9.32
N LEU A 77 20.63 28.04 -9.10
CA LEU A 77 20.11 29.39 -8.80
C LEU A 77 19.72 29.60 -7.34
N THR A 78 19.70 28.52 -6.55
CA THR A 78 19.27 28.52 -5.15
C THR A 78 20.21 27.65 -4.31
N PRO A 79 20.22 27.81 -2.98
CA PRO A 79 20.95 26.89 -2.11
C PRO A 79 20.26 25.52 -1.96
N CYS A 80 19.11 25.29 -2.60
CA CYS A 80 18.36 24.05 -2.47
C CYS A 80 19.00 22.93 -3.31
N THR A 81 19.47 21.87 -2.67
CA THR A 81 20.06 20.71 -3.36
C THR A 81 19.41 19.41 -2.92
N VAL A 82 19.50 18.38 -3.77
CA VAL A 82 19.07 17.04 -3.36
C VAL A 82 19.93 16.56 -2.19
N GLY A 83 21.22 16.91 -2.18
CA GLY A 83 22.18 16.50 -1.15
C GLY A 83 21.90 17.06 0.24
N ASN A 84 21.51 18.34 0.36
CA ASN A 84 21.12 18.94 1.64
C ASN A 84 19.64 18.69 1.99
N GLY A 85 18.88 18.05 1.09
CA GLY A 85 17.48 17.69 1.27
C GLY A 85 16.50 18.86 1.13
N TRP A 86 16.95 20.05 0.73
CA TRP A 86 16.10 21.23 0.56
C TRP A 86 15.46 21.26 -0.83
N LEU A 87 16.00 20.53 -1.82
CA LEU A 87 15.32 20.22 -3.07
C LEU A 87 14.79 18.79 -3.04
N ARG A 88 13.49 18.64 -3.31
CA ARG A 88 12.83 17.34 -3.43
C ARG A 88 12.22 17.15 -4.81
N ILE A 89 12.41 15.98 -5.38
CA ILE A 89 11.88 15.62 -6.68
C ILE A 89 10.65 14.73 -6.47
N PHE A 90 9.47 15.28 -6.74
CA PHE A 90 8.21 14.54 -6.81
C PHE A 90 7.88 14.36 -8.28
N ASN A 91 8.26 13.24 -8.88
CA ASN A 91 8.09 13.07 -10.33
C ASN A 91 6.62 12.84 -10.71
N LEU A 92 5.84 13.93 -10.78
CA LEU A 92 4.43 13.96 -11.19
C LEU A 92 4.29 14.03 -12.72
N GLY A 93 5.41 14.14 -13.45
CA GLY A 93 5.44 14.28 -14.90
C GLY A 93 5.10 15.70 -15.38
N LEU A 94 5.07 16.68 -14.47
CA LEU A 94 4.72 18.07 -14.76
C LEU A 94 5.98 18.94 -14.75
N TYR A 95 6.09 19.85 -15.72
CA TYR A 95 7.19 20.81 -15.77
C TYR A 95 6.88 21.99 -14.85
N ALA A 96 7.05 21.77 -13.55
CA ALA A 96 6.73 22.73 -12.50
C ALA A 96 7.76 22.72 -11.36
N VAL A 97 7.98 23.88 -10.78
CA VAL A 97 8.81 24.09 -9.59
C VAL A 97 8.03 24.87 -8.55
N SER A 98 8.19 24.51 -7.28
CA SER A 98 7.65 25.27 -6.16
C SER A 98 8.77 25.71 -5.24
N LEU A 99 8.76 26.98 -4.84
CA LEU A 99 9.58 27.50 -3.74
C LEU A 99 8.65 27.93 -2.62
N PHE A 100 8.96 27.57 -1.38
CA PHE A 100 8.10 27.84 -0.24
C PHE A 100 8.90 27.99 1.06
N ASP A 101 8.38 28.84 1.94
CA ASP A 101 8.92 29.07 3.28
C ASP A 101 8.94 27.76 4.08
N LYS A 102 10.11 27.46 4.65
CA LYS A 102 10.38 26.20 5.35
C LYS A 102 9.56 26.00 6.63
N HIS A 103 9.12 27.09 7.25
CA HIS A 103 8.40 27.09 8.52
C HIS A 103 6.89 27.14 8.32
N THR A 104 6.41 27.94 7.37
CA THR A 104 4.96 28.14 7.15
C THR A 104 4.40 27.26 6.05
N GLY A 105 5.25 26.73 5.16
CA GLY A 105 4.85 25.95 3.99
C GLY A 105 4.23 26.80 2.87
N LYS A 106 4.11 28.12 3.06
CA LYS A 106 3.53 29.03 2.07
C LYS A 106 4.55 29.40 1.02
N GLY A 107 4.12 29.47 -0.23
CA GLY A 107 5.02 29.79 -1.34
C GLY A 107 4.31 29.94 -2.66
N VAL A 108 5.07 29.79 -3.73
CA VAL A 108 4.56 29.83 -5.10
C VAL A 108 4.95 28.58 -5.86
N ARG A 109 4.04 28.15 -6.73
CA ARG A 109 4.27 27.12 -7.75
C ARG A 109 4.30 27.79 -9.11
N VAL A 110 5.40 27.59 -9.83
CA VAL A 110 5.60 28.05 -11.21
C VAL A 110 5.54 26.85 -12.14
N ALA A 111 4.59 26.84 -13.08
CA ALA A 111 4.34 25.69 -13.95
C ALA A 111 4.11 26.11 -15.40
N VAL A 112 4.66 25.36 -16.35
CA VAL A 112 4.43 25.60 -17.78
C VAL A 112 2.97 25.32 -18.13
N GLU A 113 2.28 26.29 -18.72
CA GLU A 113 0.88 26.18 -19.12
C GLU A 113 0.76 25.89 -20.61
N THR A 114 0.22 24.72 -20.94
CA THR A 114 0.11 24.28 -22.34
C THR A 114 -0.68 25.22 -23.26
N PRO A 115 -1.74 25.94 -22.80
CA PRO A 115 -2.43 26.92 -23.64
C PRO A 115 -1.58 28.16 -23.98
N LEU A 116 -0.57 28.48 -23.16
CA LEU A 116 0.30 29.65 -23.38
C LEU A 116 1.42 29.38 -24.39
N LEU A 117 1.56 28.13 -24.87
CA LEU A 117 2.58 27.73 -25.84
C LEU A 117 2.19 28.03 -27.30
N GLU A 118 0.98 28.49 -27.57
CA GLU A 118 0.49 28.75 -28.94
C GLU A 118 1.41 29.70 -29.75
N PRO A 119 1.98 30.77 -29.18
CA PRO A 119 2.92 31.63 -29.89
C PRO A 119 4.31 31.00 -30.13
N TYR A 120 4.61 29.87 -29.48
CA TYR A 120 5.94 29.23 -29.43
C TYR A 120 5.88 27.77 -29.91
N PRO A 121 5.70 27.55 -31.23
CA PRO A 121 5.46 26.23 -31.81
C PRO A 121 6.64 25.27 -31.58
N THR A 122 7.88 25.74 -31.53
CA THR A 122 9.06 24.89 -31.31
C THR A 122 9.11 24.40 -29.86
N ILE A 123 8.76 25.26 -28.89
CA ILE A 123 8.62 24.83 -27.48
C ILE A 123 7.54 23.77 -27.36
N ARG A 124 6.39 23.97 -28.02
CA ARG A 124 5.29 23.00 -28.05
C ARG A 124 5.73 21.66 -28.65
N GLU A 125 6.39 21.67 -29.80
CA GLU A 125 6.92 20.45 -30.44
C GLU A 125 7.88 19.68 -29.52
N TRP A 126 8.77 20.39 -28.83
CA TRP A 126 9.72 19.82 -27.87
C TRP A 126 9.01 19.22 -26.65
N LEU A 127 8.13 19.99 -26.00
CA LEU A 127 7.46 19.59 -24.76
C LEU A 127 6.54 18.37 -24.96
N PHE A 128 5.78 18.37 -26.06
CA PHE A 128 4.88 17.27 -26.43
C PHE A 128 5.59 16.14 -27.18
N LYS A 129 6.88 16.27 -27.49
CA LYS A 129 7.66 15.31 -28.28
C LYS A 129 7.01 14.97 -29.63
N LEU A 130 6.48 15.98 -30.33
CA LEU A 130 5.74 15.81 -31.59
C LEU A 130 6.63 15.35 -32.75
N LYS A 131 7.95 15.55 -32.64
CA LYS A 131 8.96 15.13 -33.63
C LYS A 131 10.11 14.36 -32.97
N PRO A 132 10.74 13.39 -33.66
CA PRO A 132 11.98 12.77 -33.21
C PRO A 132 13.08 13.80 -32.92
N LYS A 133 13.94 13.54 -31.94
CA LYS A 133 14.98 14.49 -31.49
C LYS A 133 15.90 15.00 -32.61
N ARG A 134 16.14 14.20 -33.66
CA ARG A 134 17.00 14.57 -34.81
C ARG A 134 16.37 15.61 -35.74
N GLU A 135 15.04 15.75 -35.70
CA GLU A 135 14.27 16.67 -36.54
C GLU A 135 13.91 17.97 -35.80
N GLN A 136 14.29 18.09 -34.52
CA GLN A 136 14.04 19.27 -33.71
C GLN A 136 15.12 20.33 -33.95
N ASP A 137 14.67 21.55 -34.24
CA ASP A 137 15.56 22.71 -34.37
C ASP A 137 15.94 23.22 -32.97
N SER A 138 17.13 22.84 -32.51
CA SER A 138 17.60 23.15 -31.16
C SER A 138 17.93 24.64 -30.97
N ASP A 139 18.33 25.34 -32.03
CA ASP A 139 18.71 26.76 -31.94
C ASP A 139 17.45 27.63 -31.93
N ARG A 140 16.48 27.32 -32.79
CA ARG A 140 15.16 27.96 -32.73
C ARG A 140 14.44 27.71 -31.41
N LEU A 141 14.52 26.48 -30.88
CA LEU A 141 13.95 26.14 -29.58
C LEU A 141 14.54 27.02 -28.46
N ARG A 142 15.85 27.22 -28.45
CA ARG A 142 16.52 28.08 -27.47
C ARG A 142 16.07 29.53 -27.60
N GLU A 143 15.97 30.05 -28.83
CA GLU A 143 15.51 31.41 -29.06
C GLU A 143 14.06 31.60 -28.62
N GLU A 144 13.17 30.66 -28.92
CA GLU A 144 11.79 30.70 -28.43
C GLU A 144 11.73 30.67 -26.90
N ILE A 145 12.56 29.86 -26.23
CA ILE A 145 12.63 29.84 -24.77
C ILE A 145 13.11 31.19 -24.21
N ARG A 146 14.10 31.82 -24.87
CA ARG A 146 14.59 33.16 -24.49
C ARG A 146 13.50 34.23 -24.63
N MET A 147 12.73 34.17 -25.70
CA MET A 147 11.61 35.09 -25.94
C MET A 147 10.45 34.84 -24.97
N ALA A 148 10.12 33.59 -24.69
CA ALA A 148 9.03 33.21 -23.80
C ALA A 148 9.34 33.51 -22.32
N GLY A 149 10.53 33.13 -21.84
CA GLY A 149 10.88 33.20 -20.43
C GLY A 149 9.81 32.58 -19.52
N ALA A 150 9.42 33.29 -18.46
CA ALA A 150 8.37 32.86 -17.55
C ALA A 150 6.93 33.19 -18.02
N SER A 151 6.74 33.88 -19.16
CA SER A 151 5.40 34.27 -19.66
C SER A 151 4.52 33.08 -20.05
N ILE A 152 5.13 31.93 -20.35
CA ILE A 152 4.44 30.66 -20.63
C ILE A 152 4.13 29.87 -19.36
N CYS A 153 4.39 30.45 -18.18
CA CYS A 153 4.17 29.81 -16.90
C CYS A 153 3.04 30.48 -16.11
N SER A 154 2.28 29.69 -15.36
CA SER A 154 1.43 30.19 -14.28
C SER A 154 2.25 30.35 -13.01
N VAL A 155 1.93 31.38 -12.21
CA VAL A 155 2.43 31.55 -10.84
C VAL A 155 1.26 31.42 -9.89
N THR A 156 1.21 30.33 -9.14
CA THR A 156 0.08 30.01 -8.26
C THR A 156 0.54 30.02 -6.79
N PRO A 157 -0.11 30.80 -5.89
CA PRO A 157 0.12 30.69 -4.46
C PRO A 157 -0.24 29.29 -3.96
N ILE A 158 0.63 28.69 -3.15
CA ILE A 158 0.44 27.35 -2.60
C ILE A 158 0.72 27.29 -1.10
N THR A 159 0.26 26.22 -0.46
CA THR A 159 0.67 25.84 0.89
C THR A 159 0.99 24.34 0.88
N ILE A 160 2.21 24.00 1.29
CA ILE A 160 2.68 22.61 1.37
C ILE A 160 2.00 21.92 2.55
N ARG A 161 1.49 20.70 2.32
CA ARG A 161 0.88 19.92 3.40
C ARG A 161 1.94 19.50 4.42
N PRO A 162 1.64 19.48 5.74
CA PRO A 162 2.64 19.25 6.79
C PRO A 162 3.48 17.97 6.62
N GLU A 163 2.90 16.90 6.08
CA GLU A 163 3.59 15.63 5.80
C GLU A 163 4.70 15.74 4.74
N PHE A 164 4.66 16.80 3.93
CA PHE A 164 5.70 17.16 2.97
C PHE A 164 6.53 18.35 3.43
N MET A 165 6.51 18.71 4.72
CA MET A 165 7.42 19.71 5.29
C MET A 165 8.55 19.05 6.08
N GLY A 166 9.68 19.74 6.21
CA GLY A 166 10.82 19.30 7.03
C GLY A 166 11.84 18.41 6.32
N GLY A 167 13.03 18.30 6.93
CA GLY A 167 14.14 17.49 6.42
C GLY A 167 13.98 16.01 6.81
N ARG A 168 14.24 15.11 5.85
CA ARG A 168 14.32 13.67 6.13
C ARG A 168 15.64 13.33 6.83
N GLY A 169 15.76 13.67 8.11
CA GLY A 169 16.92 13.29 8.93
C GLY A 169 17.21 11.79 8.80
N LYS A 170 18.48 11.37 8.73
CA LYS A 170 18.82 9.96 8.49
C LYS A 170 18.34 9.01 9.60
N GLY A 171 17.86 9.55 10.72
CA GLY A 171 17.49 8.76 11.90
C GLY A 171 18.68 8.02 12.46
N THR A 172 18.43 6.97 13.24
CA THR A 172 19.45 6.05 13.71
C THR A 172 20.06 5.29 12.53
N ILE A 173 21.39 5.20 12.49
CA ILE A 173 22.13 4.40 11.51
C ILE A 173 22.53 3.08 12.18
N VAL A 174 22.20 1.96 11.56
CA VAL A 174 22.47 0.60 12.07
C VAL A 174 23.10 -0.26 10.97
N PRO A 175 23.86 -1.33 11.30
CA PRO A 175 24.32 -2.29 10.31
C PRO A 175 23.16 -3.17 9.83
N CYS A 176 23.02 -3.37 8.51
CA CYS A 176 22.03 -4.28 7.93
C CYS A 176 22.33 -5.73 8.36
N PRO A 177 21.36 -6.49 8.90
CA PRO A 177 21.60 -7.87 9.33
C PRO A 177 21.94 -8.81 8.15
N SER A 178 21.49 -8.48 6.94
CA SER A 178 21.80 -9.26 5.72
C SER A 178 23.18 -8.95 5.14
N CYS A 179 23.49 -7.68 4.85
CA CYS A 179 24.75 -7.31 4.18
C CYS A 179 25.83 -6.67 5.08
N SER A 180 25.50 -6.38 6.34
CA SER A 180 26.34 -5.70 7.33
C SER A 180 26.71 -4.24 7.00
N GLN A 181 26.14 -3.65 5.95
CA GLN A 181 26.38 -2.25 5.59
C GLN A 181 25.53 -1.30 6.45
N ALA A 182 26.09 -0.16 6.82
CA ALA A 182 25.39 0.88 7.57
C ALA A 182 24.26 1.49 6.73
N TYR A 183 23.05 1.55 7.28
CA TYR A 183 21.89 2.14 6.62
C TYR A 183 20.94 2.81 7.62
N PRO A 184 20.04 3.71 7.17
CA PRO A 184 19.01 4.31 8.01
C PRO A 184 18.03 3.25 8.54
N ALA A 185 17.92 3.08 9.86
CA ALA A 185 17.00 2.10 10.47
C ALA A 185 15.54 2.30 10.04
N ARG A 186 15.15 3.54 9.73
CA ARG A 186 13.82 3.88 9.20
C ARG A 186 13.50 3.22 7.85
N ASP A 187 14.51 2.77 7.11
CA ASP A 187 14.31 2.11 5.81
C ASP A 187 13.84 0.65 6.01
N GLY A 188 13.69 0.20 7.26
CA GLY A 188 13.18 -1.11 7.69
C GLY A 188 14.25 -1.96 8.35
N ALA A 189 13.93 -3.23 8.65
CA ALA A 189 14.87 -4.17 9.31
C ALA A 189 16.07 -4.61 8.44
N VAL A 190 15.99 -4.43 7.13
CA VAL A 190 17.10 -4.65 6.19
C VAL A 190 17.20 -3.45 5.25
N CYS A 191 18.40 -3.19 4.73
CA CYS A 191 18.60 -2.07 3.81
C CYS A 191 17.82 -2.28 2.48
N ARG A 192 17.46 -1.17 1.81
CA ARG A 192 16.68 -1.19 0.55
C ARG A 192 17.28 -2.11 -0.53
N SER A 193 18.61 -2.20 -0.59
CA SER A 193 19.29 -3.12 -1.50
C SER A 193 18.96 -4.59 -1.20
N CYS A 194 18.99 -5.00 0.07
CA CYS A 194 18.63 -6.37 0.50
C CYS A 194 17.13 -6.66 0.38
N LYS A 195 16.28 -5.62 0.34
CA LYS A 195 14.85 -5.73 0.03
C LYS A 195 14.56 -5.98 -1.46
N GLY A 196 15.58 -6.04 -2.30
CA GLY A 196 15.44 -6.22 -3.75
C GLY A 196 15.30 -4.91 -4.53
N GLU A 197 15.50 -3.74 -3.91
CA GLU A 197 15.56 -2.45 -4.63
C GLU A 197 16.94 -2.17 -5.24
N SER A 198 17.86 -3.14 -5.16
CA SER A 198 19.17 -3.05 -5.81
C SER A 198 19.02 -2.98 -7.33
N PRO A 199 19.65 -2.02 -8.02
CA PRO A 199 19.61 -1.96 -9.48
C PRO A 199 20.59 -2.94 -10.16
N TYR A 200 21.37 -3.70 -9.39
CA TYR A 200 22.44 -4.56 -9.90
C TYR A 200 21.94 -6.01 -10.08
N GLU A 201 22.13 -6.57 -11.27
CA GLU A 201 21.86 -7.97 -11.56
C GLU A 201 22.81 -8.89 -10.75
N GLY A 202 22.28 -9.98 -10.20
CA GLY A 202 23.05 -10.90 -9.34
C GLY A 202 23.35 -10.36 -7.93
N TRP A 203 22.89 -9.15 -7.59
CA TRP A 203 23.03 -8.60 -6.24
C TRP A 203 21.81 -8.92 -5.39
N ILE A 204 21.70 -10.18 -4.95
CA ILE A 204 20.74 -10.58 -3.92
C ILE A 204 21.40 -10.30 -2.57
N GLY A 205 21.00 -9.22 -1.90
CA GLY A 205 21.25 -9.00 -0.48
C GLY A 205 22.63 -9.38 0.06
N GLY A 206 23.69 -8.72 -0.42
CA GLY A 206 25.01 -8.77 0.21
C GLY A 206 25.82 -10.04 -0.06
N HIS A 207 26.84 -9.91 -0.90
CA HIS A 207 27.94 -10.88 -1.05
C HIS A 207 27.50 -12.34 -1.24
N ASP A 208 27.11 -12.71 -2.47
CA ASP A 208 27.34 -13.94 -3.28
C ASP A 208 27.49 -15.35 -2.63
N ARG A 209 27.66 -15.51 -1.31
CA ARG A 209 28.00 -16.80 -0.66
C ARG A 209 27.53 -16.96 0.79
N ARG A 210 26.90 -15.96 1.42
CA ARG A 210 26.51 -16.08 2.85
C ARG A 210 25.17 -16.80 3.10
N GLU A 211 24.37 -17.07 2.07
CA GLU A 211 23.11 -17.83 2.24
C GLU A 211 23.31 -19.33 2.55
N LEU A 212 24.51 -19.89 2.37
CA LEU A 212 24.78 -21.33 2.57
C LEU A 212 25.36 -21.67 3.94
N GLY A 213 25.67 -20.68 4.77
CA GLY A 213 26.18 -20.88 6.13
C GLY A 213 25.35 -20.10 7.11
N PHE A 214 24.31 -20.71 7.67
CA PHE A 214 23.83 -20.26 8.97
C PHE A 214 24.97 -20.54 9.96
N ASP A 215 25.79 -19.55 10.25
CA ASP A 215 26.68 -19.59 11.41
C ASP A 215 25.76 -19.75 12.62
N GLY A 216 25.69 -20.95 13.19
CA GLY A 216 24.93 -21.23 14.40
C GLY A 216 25.85 -21.33 15.62
N PRO A 217 25.29 -21.43 16.83
CA PRO A 217 26.11 -21.78 17.99
C PRO A 217 26.79 -23.14 17.76
N LYS A 218 27.94 -23.36 18.40
CA LYS A 218 28.57 -24.69 18.39
C LYS A 218 27.69 -25.67 19.15
N LEU A 219 27.09 -26.61 18.45
CA LEU A 219 26.21 -27.63 19.03
C LEU A 219 27.00 -28.88 19.42
N GLN A 220 26.62 -29.50 20.54
CA GLN A 220 27.14 -30.82 20.89
C GLN A 220 26.38 -31.89 20.10
N VAL A 221 27.13 -32.77 19.46
CA VAL A 221 26.64 -33.94 18.74
C VAL A 221 27.29 -35.19 19.31
N VAL A 222 26.49 -36.23 19.53
CA VAL A 222 26.93 -37.53 20.05
C VAL A 222 26.34 -38.65 19.22
N SER A 223 26.91 -39.85 19.25
CA SER A 223 26.29 -40.99 18.58
C SER A 223 24.94 -41.36 19.22
N ALA A 224 24.04 -42.00 18.48
CA ALA A 224 22.73 -42.42 19.00
C ALA A 224 22.84 -43.30 20.25
N GLN A 225 23.91 -44.09 20.39
CA GLN A 225 24.20 -44.90 21.57
C GLN A 225 24.62 -44.06 22.77
N GLU A 226 25.44 -43.03 22.54
CA GLU A 226 25.92 -42.11 23.59
C GLU A 226 24.86 -41.07 24.00
N ALA A 227 23.83 -40.88 23.18
CA ALA A 227 22.72 -39.97 23.46
C ALA A 227 21.83 -40.44 24.62
N VAL A 228 21.91 -41.72 25.02
CA VAL A 228 21.12 -42.26 26.14
C VAL A 228 21.40 -41.50 27.43
N GLY A 229 20.34 -41.07 28.10
CA GLY A 229 20.39 -40.24 29.31
C GLY A 229 20.48 -38.74 29.03
N SER A 230 20.83 -38.33 27.81
CA SER A 230 20.84 -36.93 27.36
C SER A 230 19.44 -36.47 26.94
N LYS A 231 19.24 -35.15 26.88
CA LYS A 231 18.01 -34.55 26.35
C LYS A 231 18.16 -34.17 24.88
N ALA A 232 17.14 -34.47 24.07
CA ALA A 232 17.09 -34.08 22.67
C ALA A 232 17.08 -32.54 22.52
N LEU A 233 17.94 -32.02 21.65
CA LEU A 233 18.04 -30.57 21.41
C LEU A 233 16.80 -29.99 20.71
N HIS A 234 16.16 -30.76 19.85
CA HIS A 234 15.05 -30.32 18.99
C HIS A 234 14.13 -31.48 18.63
N ASP A 235 12.96 -31.14 18.09
CA ASP A 235 12.00 -32.13 17.58
C ASP A 235 12.61 -32.92 16.41
N MET A 236 12.52 -34.25 16.46
CA MET A 236 12.99 -35.11 15.37
C MET A 236 11.81 -35.79 14.69
N THR A 237 11.45 -35.30 13.51
CA THR A 237 10.35 -35.84 12.70
C THR A 237 10.71 -37.22 12.15
N SER A 238 9.77 -38.16 12.28
CA SER A 238 9.75 -39.41 11.50
C SER A 238 8.81 -39.23 10.32
N ILE A 239 9.22 -39.67 9.15
CA ILE A 239 8.43 -39.58 7.92
C ILE A 239 8.17 -40.98 7.40
N GLU A 240 6.90 -41.37 7.40
CA GLU A 240 6.43 -42.55 6.70
C GLU A 240 5.63 -42.08 5.48
N PRO A 241 6.20 -42.15 4.26
CA PRO A 241 5.55 -41.63 3.06
C PRO A 241 4.13 -42.16 2.89
N GLY A 242 3.16 -41.24 2.82
CA GLY A 242 1.73 -41.57 2.65
C GLY A 242 1.00 -42.04 3.92
N ILE A 243 1.69 -42.17 5.06
CA ILE A 243 1.10 -42.64 6.33
C ILE A 243 1.14 -41.52 7.38
N SER A 244 2.33 -41.01 7.70
CA SER A 244 2.49 -40.03 8.78
C SER A 244 3.72 -39.14 8.60
N LYS A 245 3.61 -37.92 9.11
CA LYS A 245 4.72 -36.98 9.30
C LYS A 245 4.51 -36.29 10.64
N ASP A 246 5.18 -36.76 11.68
CA ASP A 246 5.07 -36.21 13.03
C ASP A 246 6.39 -36.35 13.80
N ALA A 247 6.53 -35.56 14.87
CA ALA A 247 7.68 -35.62 15.77
C ALA A 247 7.68 -36.97 16.50
N ALA A 248 8.74 -37.76 16.28
CA ALA A 248 8.97 -39.01 17.02
C ALA A 248 9.75 -38.76 18.31
N PHE A 249 10.45 -37.64 18.40
CA PHE A 249 11.16 -37.15 19.57
C PHE A 249 10.90 -35.66 19.71
N TYR A 250 10.79 -35.18 20.94
CA TYR A 250 10.52 -33.77 21.25
C TYR A 250 11.73 -33.10 21.90
N ARG A 251 11.88 -31.78 21.70
CA ARG A 251 12.86 -30.98 22.45
C ARG A 251 12.75 -31.24 23.95
N GLY A 252 13.89 -31.42 24.61
CA GLY A 252 13.98 -31.65 26.05
C GLY A 252 13.61 -33.06 26.50
N GLN A 253 13.13 -33.94 25.60
CA GLN A 253 12.87 -35.35 25.91
C GLN A 253 14.18 -36.05 26.29
N GLN A 254 14.18 -36.72 27.44
CA GLN A 254 15.28 -37.60 27.83
C GLN A 254 15.25 -38.87 26.98
N LEU A 255 16.37 -39.18 26.33
CA LEU A 255 16.51 -40.34 25.44
C LEU A 255 16.85 -41.58 26.25
N ASP A 256 16.12 -42.67 26.04
CA ASP A 256 16.36 -43.96 26.73
C ASP A 256 17.00 -45.00 25.79
N VAL A 257 17.47 -46.12 26.36
CA VAL A 257 18.04 -47.25 25.62
C VAL A 257 17.07 -47.76 24.54
N GLY A 258 15.76 -47.75 24.83
CA GLY A 258 14.72 -48.17 23.87
C GLY A 258 14.59 -47.26 22.65
N ASP A 259 15.09 -46.02 22.71
CA ASP A 259 14.98 -45.04 21.64
C ASP A 259 16.05 -45.17 20.56
N VAL A 260 17.19 -45.80 20.87
CA VAL A 260 18.35 -45.94 19.96
C VAL A 260 17.95 -46.59 18.64
N CYS A 261 17.24 -47.72 18.70
CA CYS A 261 16.76 -48.41 17.50
C CYS A 261 15.78 -47.55 16.69
N ARG A 262 14.98 -46.71 17.35
CA ARG A 262 14.01 -45.83 16.68
C ARG A 262 14.72 -44.68 15.96
N LEU A 263 15.71 -44.05 16.60
CA LEU A 263 16.58 -43.03 15.99
C LEU A 263 17.32 -43.58 14.76
N GLN A 264 17.91 -44.77 14.86
CA GLN A 264 18.61 -45.41 13.74
C GLN A 264 17.67 -45.77 12.58
N ARG A 265 16.44 -46.23 12.87
CA ARG A 265 15.42 -46.47 11.84
C ARG A 265 14.96 -45.20 11.14
N MET A 266 15.04 -44.06 11.82
CA MET A 266 14.84 -42.72 11.24
C MET A 266 16.08 -42.21 10.49
N GLY A 267 17.16 -43.00 10.40
CA GLY A 267 18.42 -42.63 9.76
C GLY A 267 19.28 -41.66 10.57
N ARG A 268 19.00 -41.49 11.87
CA ARG A 268 19.72 -40.55 12.75
C ARG A 268 20.73 -41.32 13.60
N TYR A 269 22.00 -41.21 13.19
CA TYR A 269 23.14 -41.81 13.90
C TYR A 269 23.88 -40.78 14.77
N ASP A 270 23.81 -39.52 14.38
CA ASP A 270 24.39 -38.38 15.09
C ASP A 270 23.25 -37.54 15.68
N ILE A 271 23.24 -37.39 17.01
CA ILE A 271 22.17 -36.76 17.77
C ILE A 271 22.70 -35.50 18.43
N TYR A 272 22.02 -34.39 18.15
CA TYR A 272 22.27 -33.13 18.84
C TYR A 272 21.55 -33.13 20.20
N VAL A 273 22.29 -32.84 21.26
CA VAL A 273 21.79 -32.90 22.66
C VAL A 273 21.84 -31.52 23.32
N GLU A 274 20.93 -31.27 24.26
CA GLU A 274 20.96 -30.04 25.06
C GLU A 274 22.22 -29.98 25.93
N THR A 275 22.83 -28.80 25.99
CA THR A 275 23.98 -28.50 26.86
C THR A 275 23.65 -27.30 27.75
N GLU A 276 24.34 -27.16 28.88
CA GLU A 276 24.17 -26.01 29.78
C GLU A 276 24.69 -24.69 29.16
N GLN A 277 25.43 -24.74 28.05
CA GLN A 277 25.99 -23.56 27.39
C GLN A 277 24.93 -22.88 26.52
N THR A 278 24.34 -21.81 27.05
CA THR A 278 23.48 -20.88 26.31
C THR A 278 24.28 -19.64 25.95
N ASP A 279 24.79 -19.56 24.72
CA ASP A 279 25.31 -18.29 24.20
C ASP A 279 24.13 -17.32 24.08
N PRO A 280 24.12 -16.20 24.84
CA PRO A 280 22.97 -15.28 24.89
C PRO A 280 22.69 -14.59 23.55
N ASN A 281 23.60 -14.68 22.59
CA ASN A 281 23.41 -14.17 21.24
C ASN A 281 22.53 -15.07 20.36
N TRP A 282 22.18 -16.27 20.83
CA TRP A 282 21.37 -17.25 20.08
C TRP A 282 20.11 -17.60 20.85
N VAL A 283 19.00 -17.69 20.11
CA VAL A 283 17.69 -18.04 20.64
C VAL A 283 17.19 -19.28 19.89
N HIS A 284 16.78 -20.30 20.63
CA HIS A 284 16.27 -21.55 20.05
C HIS A 284 14.94 -21.30 19.31
N GLU A 285 14.69 -22.06 18.23
CA GLU A 285 13.54 -21.88 17.33
C GLU A 285 12.18 -21.85 18.03
N ASP A 286 11.94 -22.72 19.02
CA ASP A 286 10.67 -22.72 19.77
C ASP A 286 10.50 -21.46 20.63
N ASP A 287 11.58 -20.95 21.21
CA ASP A 287 11.55 -19.73 22.02
C ASP A 287 11.30 -18.51 21.13
N VAL A 288 11.92 -18.48 19.94
CA VAL A 288 11.62 -17.53 18.87
C VAL A 288 10.15 -17.61 18.47
N ALA A 289 9.64 -18.80 18.14
CA ALA A 289 8.27 -19.01 17.70
C ALA A 289 7.26 -18.53 18.74
N ARG A 290 7.52 -18.79 20.03
CA ARG A 290 6.69 -18.36 21.15
C ARG A 290 6.63 -16.84 21.28
N LEU A 291 7.77 -16.15 21.15
CA LEU A 291 7.83 -14.70 21.21
C LEU A 291 7.13 -14.06 20.01
N LEU A 292 7.42 -14.56 18.80
CA LEU A 292 6.80 -14.08 17.57
C LEU A 292 5.29 -14.31 17.54
N GLY A 293 4.82 -15.48 17.97
CA GLY A 293 3.39 -15.79 18.02
C GLY A 293 2.61 -14.81 18.88
N LYS A 294 3.16 -14.42 20.04
CA LYS A 294 2.57 -13.40 20.92
C LYS A 294 2.60 -12.01 20.30
N ALA A 295 3.70 -11.62 19.66
CA ALA A 295 3.84 -10.30 19.04
C ALA A 295 2.93 -10.12 17.80
N LEU A 296 2.71 -11.20 17.04
CA LEU A 296 1.86 -11.19 15.84
C LEU A 296 0.36 -11.10 16.17
N ALA A 297 -0.07 -11.70 17.28
CA ALA A 297 -1.46 -11.85 17.64
C ALA A 297 -2.03 -10.58 18.29
N GLY A 298 -3.13 -10.09 17.74
CA GLY A 298 -3.94 -9.02 18.32
C GLY A 298 -5.29 -9.50 18.82
N ASP A 299 -6.22 -8.55 18.90
CA ASP A 299 -7.56 -8.78 19.41
C ASP A 299 -8.27 -9.94 18.69
N GLY A 300 -8.83 -10.84 19.49
CA GLY A 300 -9.60 -12.00 19.01
C GLY A 300 -8.77 -13.13 18.41
N ILE A 301 -7.45 -13.16 18.62
CA ILE A 301 -6.55 -14.22 18.16
C ILE A 301 -5.97 -15.01 19.34
N ASN A 302 -6.11 -16.32 19.29
CA ASN A 302 -5.47 -17.26 20.22
C ASN A 302 -4.16 -17.77 19.63
N VAL A 303 -3.13 -17.87 20.47
CA VAL A 303 -1.83 -18.44 20.13
C VAL A 303 -1.72 -19.83 20.75
N SER A 304 -1.23 -20.82 20.01
CA SER A 304 -1.02 -22.17 20.55
C SER A 304 0.02 -22.16 21.67
N ASP A 305 -0.23 -22.92 22.75
CA ASP A 305 0.62 -22.91 23.94
C ASP A 305 2.03 -23.46 23.71
N GLU A 306 2.19 -24.51 22.90
CA GLU A 306 3.50 -25.13 22.64
C GLU A 306 3.89 -25.02 21.16
N PRO A 307 5.09 -24.49 20.86
CA PRO A 307 5.71 -24.63 19.54
C PRO A 307 5.94 -26.11 19.20
N ARG A 308 5.91 -26.43 17.91
CA ARG A 308 6.32 -27.75 17.38
C ARG A 308 7.19 -27.53 16.16
N GLU A 309 8.40 -28.10 16.16
CA GLU A 309 9.40 -27.88 15.11
C GLU A 309 9.59 -26.38 14.80
N GLY A 310 9.75 -25.55 15.83
CA GLY A 310 9.93 -24.11 15.69
C GLY A 310 8.72 -23.34 15.18
N LYS A 311 7.53 -23.96 15.09
CA LYS A 311 6.29 -23.37 14.57
C LYS A 311 5.24 -23.17 15.64
N ILE A 312 4.60 -21.99 15.64
CA ILE A 312 3.43 -21.68 16.45
C ILE A 312 2.23 -21.35 15.54
N THR A 313 1.02 -21.70 16.01
CA THR A 313 -0.20 -21.54 15.22
C THR A 313 -1.12 -20.51 15.88
N LEU A 314 -1.73 -19.65 15.06
CA LEU A 314 -2.68 -18.64 15.48
C LEU A 314 -4.08 -19.04 15.01
N THR A 315 -5.05 -19.00 15.91
CA THR A 315 -6.44 -19.42 15.67
C THR A 315 -7.42 -18.31 16.06
N ALA A 316 -8.59 -18.26 15.41
CA ALA A 316 -9.62 -17.29 15.74
C ALA A 316 -10.28 -17.63 17.10
N ALA A 317 -10.33 -16.66 18.02
CA ALA A 317 -10.95 -16.86 19.34
C ALA A 317 -12.49 -16.90 19.28
N GLN A 318 -13.06 -16.31 18.24
CA GLN A 318 -14.50 -16.23 17.98
C GLN A 318 -14.78 -16.20 16.47
N ASN A 319 -16.05 -16.15 16.08
CA ASN A 319 -16.41 -15.88 14.69
C ASN A 319 -16.15 -14.41 14.38
N GLY A 320 -15.67 -14.09 13.17
CA GLY A 320 -15.45 -12.71 12.78
C GLY A 320 -14.77 -12.55 11.43
N LEU A 321 -14.38 -11.31 11.15
CA LEU A 321 -13.65 -10.92 9.95
C LEU A 321 -12.16 -10.79 10.27
N LEU A 322 -11.32 -11.62 9.65
CA LEU A 322 -9.88 -11.54 9.81
C LEU A 322 -9.36 -10.23 9.19
N THR A 323 -8.47 -9.52 9.88
CA THR A 323 -7.76 -8.36 9.34
C THR A 323 -6.26 -8.55 9.51
N ILE A 324 -5.52 -8.38 8.41
CA ILE A 324 -4.07 -8.51 8.36
C ILE A 324 -3.46 -7.17 7.96
N ASP A 325 -2.43 -6.72 8.68
CA ASP A 325 -1.57 -5.64 8.20
C ASP A 325 -0.56 -6.22 7.19
N GLU A 326 -0.90 -6.12 5.91
CA GLU A 326 -0.12 -6.68 4.81
C GLU A 326 1.26 -6.01 4.66
N ASN A 327 1.39 -4.73 5.00
CA ASN A 327 2.66 -4.01 4.92
C ASN A 327 3.62 -4.47 6.01
N THR A 328 3.12 -4.63 7.23
CA THR A 328 3.88 -5.18 8.35
C THR A 328 4.22 -6.64 8.09
N LEU A 329 3.30 -7.46 7.56
CA LEU A 329 3.56 -8.84 7.17
C LEU A 329 4.67 -8.98 6.12
N LYS A 330 4.65 -8.13 5.09
CA LYS A 330 5.70 -8.11 4.06
C LYS A 330 7.05 -7.70 4.65
N SER A 331 7.05 -6.69 5.52
CA SER A 331 8.27 -6.19 6.18
C SER A 331 8.88 -7.25 7.10
N PHE A 332 8.03 -7.93 7.89
CA PHE A 332 8.41 -9.03 8.76
C PHE A 332 9.02 -10.19 7.97
N ASN A 333 8.35 -10.62 6.90
CA ASN A 333 8.84 -11.71 6.02
C ASN A 333 10.06 -11.33 5.17
N SER A 334 10.48 -10.07 5.17
CA SER A 334 11.73 -9.64 4.54
C SER A 334 12.94 -9.81 5.46
N ILE A 335 12.74 -10.17 6.73
CA ILE A 335 13.80 -10.44 7.70
C ILE A 335 14.27 -11.89 7.53
N PRO A 336 15.57 -12.13 7.29
CA PRO A 336 16.09 -13.48 7.19
C PRO A 336 15.84 -14.32 8.45
N GLY A 337 15.58 -15.61 8.28
CA GLY A 337 15.48 -16.54 9.41
C GLY A 337 14.13 -16.58 10.12
N VAL A 338 13.18 -15.70 9.79
CA VAL A 338 11.80 -15.72 10.30
C VAL A 338 10.80 -15.85 9.16
N MET A 339 9.62 -16.39 9.45
CA MET A 339 8.50 -16.37 8.51
C MET A 339 7.16 -16.31 9.21
N CYS A 340 6.17 -15.69 8.58
CA CYS A 340 4.77 -15.74 8.95
C CYS A 340 3.91 -15.89 7.69
N ALA A 341 2.95 -16.80 7.73
CA ALA A 341 1.94 -16.96 6.68
C ALA A 341 0.54 -16.84 7.28
N THR A 342 -0.33 -16.12 6.58
CA THR A 342 -1.70 -15.85 7.01
C THR A 342 -2.71 -16.30 5.95
N ARG A 343 -3.97 -16.47 6.33
CA ARG A 343 -5.08 -16.41 5.37
C ARG A 343 -5.20 -14.98 4.82
N HIS A 344 -5.89 -14.83 3.68
CA HIS A 344 -6.17 -13.51 3.11
C HIS A 344 -6.91 -12.63 4.11
N SER A 345 -6.52 -11.35 4.17
CA SER A 345 -7.26 -10.33 4.92
C SER A 345 -8.73 -10.32 4.48
N PHE A 346 -9.62 -9.94 5.39
CA PHE A 346 -11.07 -9.92 5.21
C PHE A 346 -11.71 -11.28 4.93
N SER A 347 -11.03 -12.38 5.25
CA SER A 347 -11.65 -13.70 5.28
C SER A 347 -12.59 -13.83 6.48
N LEU A 348 -13.81 -14.33 6.24
CA LEU A 348 -14.67 -14.82 7.32
C LEU A 348 -14.06 -16.08 7.95
N VAL A 349 -13.97 -16.08 9.28
CA VAL A 349 -13.40 -17.17 10.06
C VAL A 349 -14.33 -17.57 11.20
N THR A 350 -14.31 -18.85 11.55
CA THR A 350 -15.05 -19.40 12.69
C THR A 350 -14.14 -19.61 13.88
N LYS A 351 -14.69 -19.62 15.09
CA LYS A 351 -13.95 -19.95 16.32
C LYS A 351 -13.14 -21.24 16.17
N GLY A 352 -11.88 -21.20 16.59
CA GLY A 352 -10.92 -22.32 16.52
C GLY A 352 -10.27 -22.52 15.14
N GLN A 353 -10.69 -21.78 14.11
CA GLN A 353 -10.08 -21.90 12.79
C GLN A 353 -8.66 -21.33 12.79
N GLN A 354 -7.71 -22.06 12.21
CA GLN A 354 -6.36 -21.55 11.98
C GLN A 354 -6.38 -20.41 10.95
N VAL A 355 -5.76 -19.28 11.33
CA VAL A 355 -5.73 -18.06 10.52
C VAL A 355 -4.30 -17.65 10.13
N ALA A 356 -3.31 -18.01 10.92
CA ALA A 356 -1.91 -17.76 10.64
C ALA A 356 -1.00 -18.78 11.33
N ALA A 357 0.26 -18.82 10.91
CA ALA A 357 1.34 -19.51 11.62
C ALA A 357 2.64 -18.74 11.41
N THR A 358 3.54 -18.81 12.39
CA THR A 358 4.90 -18.31 12.28
C THR A 358 5.89 -19.37 12.72
N ARG A 359 7.11 -19.32 12.19
CA ARG A 359 8.22 -20.15 12.65
C ARG A 359 9.56 -19.45 12.48
N ALA A 360 10.52 -19.87 13.29
CA ALA A 360 11.92 -19.70 12.91
C ALA A 360 12.25 -20.66 11.76
N ILE A 361 13.15 -20.24 10.88
CA ILE A 361 13.68 -21.06 9.80
C ILE A 361 14.89 -21.89 10.27
N PRO A 362 15.92 -21.30 10.91
CA PRO A 362 17.01 -22.06 11.51
C PRO A 362 16.66 -22.53 12.93
N LEU A 363 17.36 -23.58 13.39
CA LEU A 363 17.24 -24.11 14.76
C LEU A 363 17.59 -23.07 15.84
N TYR A 364 18.55 -22.19 15.53
CA TYR A 364 18.90 -21.04 16.36
C TYR A 364 18.87 -19.77 15.52
N LEU A 365 18.19 -18.75 16.04
CA LEU A 365 18.14 -17.41 15.46
C LEU A 365 19.05 -16.47 16.26
N ALA A 366 19.81 -15.62 15.58
CA ALA A 366 20.60 -14.62 16.25
C ALA A 366 19.68 -13.62 16.97
N ARG A 367 20.03 -13.25 18.21
CA ARG A 367 19.25 -12.36 19.09
C ARG A 367 18.87 -11.04 18.43
N HIS A 368 19.81 -10.40 17.72
CA HIS A 368 19.55 -9.14 17.03
C HIS A 368 18.53 -9.28 15.89
N ILE A 369 18.48 -10.43 15.19
CA ILE A 369 17.47 -10.68 14.14
C ILE A 369 16.08 -10.84 14.77
N LEU A 370 16.00 -11.52 15.92
CA LEU A 370 14.76 -11.60 16.68
C LEU A 370 14.30 -10.22 17.17
N ASP A 371 15.24 -9.39 17.64
CA ASP A 371 14.93 -8.02 18.08
C ASP A 371 14.40 -7.17 16.92
N ASP A 372 15.05 -7.21 15.75
CA ASP A 372 14.56 -6.55 14.53
C ASP A 372 13.15 -7.02 14.15
N ALA A 373 12.88 -8.34 14.28
CA ALA A 373 11.57 -8.92 13.98
C ALA A 373 10.49 -8.46 14.97
N LEU A 374 10.82 -8.35 16.26
CA LEU A 374 9.91 -7.84 17.28
C LEU A 374 9.68 -6.32 17.13
N ASP A 375 10.70 -5.58 16.73
CA ASP A 375 10.61 -4.13 16.49
C ASP A 375 9.67 -3.82 15.32
N VAL A 376 9.69 -4.61 14.24
CA VAL A 376 8.70 -4.49 13.14
C VAL A 376 7.26 -4.69 13.64
N LEU A 377 7.07 -5.55 14.65
CA LEU A 377 5.75 -5.83 15.24
C LEU A 377 5.36 -4.85 16.36
N SER A 378 6.23 -3.90 16.71
CA SER A 378 5.99 -2.97 17.83
C SER A 378 4.89 -1.93 17.56
N ALA A 379 4.61 -1.62 16.30
CA ALA A 379 3.61 -0.62 15.90
C ALA A 379 2.15 -1.07 16.13
N GLY A 380 1.94 -2.37 16.31
CA GLY A 380 0.62 -2.94 16.55
C GLY A 380 0.53 -4.39 16.06
N PRO A 381 -0.51 -5.12 16.46
CA PRO A 381 -0.61 -6.53 16.12
C PRO A 381 -0.94 -6.73 14.64
N LEU A 382 -0.21 -7.63 13.99
CA LEU A 382 -0.31 -7.94 12.57
C LEU A 382 -1.60 -8.71 12.23
N VAL A 383 -2.00 -9.66 13.08
CA VAL A 383 -3.17 -10.52 12.89
C VAL A 383 -4.24 -10.12 13.88
N GLN A 384 -5.41 -9.71 13.41
CA GLN A 384 -6.52 -9.30 14.26
C GLN A 384 -7.84 -9.87 13.76
N LEU A 385 -8.84 -9.93 14.63
CA LEU A 385 -10.20 -10.33 14.29
C LEU A 385 -11.18 -9.20 14.61
N LYS A 386 -11.96 -8.76 13.63
CA LYS A 386 -13.06 -7.83 13.83
C LYS A 386 -14.37 -8.58 14.06
N THR A 387 -15.09 -8.16 15.10
CA THR A 387 -16.44 -8.65 15.38
C THR A 387 -17.40 -8.13 14.31
N LEU A 388 -18.32 -8.98 13.86
CA LEU A 388 -19.41 -8.56 12.98
C LEU A 388 -20.57 -8.06 13.83
N HIS A 389 -21.01 -6.84 13.60
CA HIS A 389 -22.14 -6.24 14.28
C HIS A 389 -23.44 -6.65 13.58
N GLN A 390 -24.42 -7.11 14.37
CA GLN A 390 -25.77 -7.41 13.90
C GLN A 390 -26.54 -6.11 13.69
N LYS A 391 -26.39 -5.51 12.50
CA LYS A 391 -27.02 -4.23 12.16
C LYS A 391 -28.49 -4.43 11.82
N LYS A 392 -29.34 -3.49 12.23
CA LYS A 392 -30.73 -3.36 11.76
C LYS A 392 -30.76 -2.89 10.30
N VAL A 393 -31.31 -3.70 9.40
CA VAL A 393 -31.25 -3.46 7.95
C VAL A 393 -32.57 -2.93 7.41
N GLY A 394 -32.51 -1.81 6.70
CA GLY A 394 -33.58 -1.35 5.81
C GLY A 394 -33.29 -1.76 4.37
N ILE A 395 -34.30 -2.27 3.63
CA ILE A 395 -34.14 -2.61 2.21
C ILE A 395 -34.97 -1.64 1.37
N LEU A 396 -34.33 -0.99 0.40
CA LEU A 396 -34.99 -0.09 -0.55
C LEU A 396 -34.85 -0.65 -1.96
N VAL A 397 -35.97 -1.00 -2.59
CA VAL A 397 -36.00 -1.36 -4.02
C VAL A 397 -36.46 -0.15 -4.81
N THR A 398 -35.67 0.28 -5.78
CA THR A 398 -36.07 1.35 -6.70
C THR A 398 -36.31 0.78 -8.10
N GLY A 399 -37.36 1.24 -8.76
CA GLY A 399 -37.69 0.78 -10.10
C GLY A 399 -39.17 0.94 -10.38
N THR A 400 -39.48 1.74 -11.39
CA THR A 400 -40.87 2.07 -11.74
C THR A 400 -41.67 0.83 -12.14
N GLU A 401 -41.04 -0.12 -12.81
CA GLU A 401 -41.63 -1.39 -13.25
C GLU A 401 -41.99 -2.32 -12.09
N VAL A 402 -41.18 -2.34 -11.02
CA VAL A 402 -41.46 -3.15 -9.82
C VAL A 402 -42.56 -2.47 -9.01
N PHE A 403 -42.47 -1.14 -8.84
CA PHE A 403 -43.47 -0.36 -8.12
C PHE A 403 -44.88 -0.46 -8.72
N GLN A 404 -44.98 -0.49 -10.05
CA GLN A 404 -46.26 -0.66 -10.76
C GLN A 404 -46.74 -2.12 -10.80
N GLY A 405 -45.96 -3.07 -10.30
CA GLY A 405 -46.28 -4.50 -10.33
C GLY A 405 -46.21 -5.12 -11.73
N LEU A 406 -45.48 -4.51 -12.67
CA LEU A 406 -45.25 -5.08 -14.00
C LEU A 406 -44.31 -6.28 -13.91
N ILE A 407 -43.40 -6.26 -12.93
CA ILE A 407 -42.55 -7.38 -12.56
C ILE A 407 -42.60 -7.61 -11.05
N GLU A 408 -42.37 -8.85 -10.63
CA GLU A 408 -42.26 -9.23 -9.23
C GLU A 408 -40.86 -8.89 -8.68
N ASP A 409 -40.80 -8.34 -7.46
CA ASP A 409 -39.53 -8.13 -6.78
C ASP A 409 -38.84 -9.45 -6.43
N LYS A 410 -37.53 -9.50 -6.67
CA LYS A 410 -36.66 -10.60 -6.25
C LYS A 410 -35.49 -10.12 -5.40
N PHE A 411 -35.31 -8.82 -5.22
CA PHE A 411 -34.20 -8.30 -4.42
C PHE A 411 -34.45 -8.46 -2.94
N ILE A 412 -35.63 -8.11 -2.42
CA ILE A 412 -35.93 -8.24 -0.98
C ILE A 412 -35.60 -9.64 -0.48
N PRO A 413 -36.11 -10.76 -1.06
CA PRO A 413 -35.77 -12.10 -0.56
C PRO A 413 -34.28 -12.44 -0.68
N ILE A 414 -33.58 -11.97 -1.73
CA ILE A 414 -32.15 -12.22 -1.91
C ILE A 414 -31.32 -11.47 -0.87
N ILE A 415 -31.64 -10.20 -0.63
CA ILE A 415 -30.94 -9.36 0.34
C ILE A 415 -31.22 -9.84 1.76
N THR A 416 -32.48 -10.13 2.10
CA THR A 416 -32.89 -10.70 3.39
C THR A 416 -32.07 -11.96 3.70
N ALA A 417 -32.01 -12.93 2.77
CA ALA A 417 -31.23 -14.15 2.98
C ALA A 417 -29.73 -13.89 3.20
N LYS A 418 -29.15 -12.86 2.57
CA LYS A 418 -27.74 -12.50 2.73
C LYS A 418 -27.45 -11.83 4.07
N VAL A 419 -28.32 -10.95 4.56
CA VAL A 419 -28.10 -10.25 5.84
C VAL A 419 -28.49 -11.12 7.03
N GLU A 420 -29.52 -11.96 6.91
CA GLU A 420 -29.89 -12.96 7.94
C GLU A 420 -28.79 -14.00 8.15
N ALA A 421 -27.97 -14.31 7.13
CA ALA A 421 -26.79 -15.15 7.29
C ALA A 421 -25.72 -14.55 8.22
N PHE A 422 -25.83 -13.26 8.55
CA PHE A 422 -25.04 -12.55 9.56
C PHE A 422 -25.89 -12.14 10.77
N ASP A 423 -27.05 -12.78 10.97
CA ASP A 423 -27.99 -12.50 12.07
C ASP A 423 -28.46 -11.03 12.13
N CYS A 424 -28.46 -10.33 10.99
CA CYS A 424 -28.89 -8.93 10.91
C CYS A 424 -30.41 -8.87 10.68
N PRO A 425 -31.21 -8.26 11.59
CA PRO A 425 -32.65 -8.20 11.45
C PRO A 425 -33.09 -7.14 10.43
N ILE A 426 -34.16 -7.43 9.68
CA ILE A 426 -34.82 -6.44 8.81
C ILE A 426 -35.77 -5.57 9.65
N VAL A 427 -35.62 -4.25 9.60
CA VAL A 427 -36.51 -3.29 10.28
C VAL A 427 -37.57 -2.70 9.36
N GLY A 428 -37.35 -2.75 8.04
CA GLY A 428 -38.30 -2.25 7.06
C GLY A 428 -37.84 -2.53 5.63
N THR A 429 -38.83 -2.62 4.74
CA THR A 429 -38.62 -2.73 3.30
C THR A 429 -39.53 -1.76 2.59
N ASP A 430 -39.04 -1.09 1.55
CA ASP A 430 -39.87 -0.20 0.72
C ASP A 430 -39.55 -0.41 -0.77
N ILE A 431 -40.56 -0.23 -1.61
CA ILE A 431 -40.45 -0.30 -3.08
C ILE A 431 -40.96 1.04 -3.62
N VAL A 432 -40.13 1.76 -4.36
CA VAL A 432 -40.45 3.10 -4.88
C VAL A 432 -40.16 3.21 -6.38
N PRO A 433 -40.86 4.07 -7.12
CA PRO A 433 -40.54 4.33 -8.52
C PRO A 433 -39.22 5.12 -8.63
N ASP A 434 -38.72 5.28 -9.85
CA ASP A 434 -37.54 6.11 -10.16
C ASP A 434 -37.87 7.61 -10.05
N ASP A 435 -38.14 8.05 -8.82
CA ASP A 435 -38.48 9.42 -8.47
C ASP A 435 -37.65 9.87 -7.26
N ARG A 436 -36.93 10.99 -7.42
CA ARG A 436 -36.02 11.51 -6.39
C ARG A 436 -36.69 11.74 -5.04
N ASN A 437 -37.90 12.29 -5.04
CA ASN A 437 -38.61 12.65 -3.81
C ASN A 437 -39.10 11.39 -3.10
N LYS A 438 -39.59 10.40 -3.85
CA LYS A 438 -40.01 9.10 -3.30
C LYS A 438 -38.83 8.34 -2.70
N ILE A 439 -37.70 8.29 -3.40
CA ILE A 439 -36.46 7.66 -2.91
C ILE A 439 -35.97 8.35 -1.64
N SER A 440 -35.92 9.69 -1.62
CA SER A 440 -35.53 10.45 -0.44
C SER A 440 -36.45 10.20 0.76
N ALA A 441 -37.76 10.19 0.54
CA ALA A 441 -38.75 9.92 1.58
C ALA A 441 -38.63 8.49 2.14
N ALA A 442 -38.39 7.49 1.28
CA ALA A 442 -38.21 6.11 1.70
C ALA A 442 -36.95 5.93 2.57
N VAL A 443 -35.83 6.53 2.18
CA VAL A 443 -34.61 6.54 3.02
C VAL A 443 -34.89 7.16 4.39
N ARG A 444 -35.53 8.32 4.44
CA ARG A 444 -35.89 8.98 5.71
C ARG A 444 -36.82 8.12 6.56
N THR A 445 -37.73 7.37 5.94
CA THR A 445 -38.64 6.44 6.63
C THR A 445 -37.88 5.26 7.23
N LEU A 446 -36.97 4.64 6.48
CA LEU A 446 -36.13 3.54 6.98
C LEU A 446 -35.21 4.01 8.13
N LEU A 447 -34.65 5.21 8.02
CA LEU A 447 -33.88 5.83 9.11
C LEU A 447 -34.76 6.03 10.37
N ALA A 448 -35.99 6.53 10.21
CA ALA A 448 -36.92 6.71 11.32
C ALA A 448 -37.37 5.39 11.97
N GLN A 449 -37.35 4.28 11.21
CA GLN A 449 -37.57 2.92 11.72
C GLN A 449 -36.34 2.35 12.45
N GLY A 450 -35.23 3.08 12.50
CA GLY A 450 -34.01 2.69 13.21
C GLY A 450 -33.08 1.80 12.42
N ALA A 451 -33.05 1.93 11.08
CA ALA A 451 -32.05 1.26 10.25
C ALA A 451 -30.63 1.76 10.57
N GLU A 452 -29.71 0.82 10.77
CA GLU A 452 -28.26 1.04 10.98
C GLU A 452 -27.44 0.71 9.72
N LEU A 453 -28.09 0.03 8.76
CA LEU A 453 -27.61 -0.23 7.41
C LEU A 453 -28.81 -0.15 6.46
N ILE A 454 -28.69 0.58 5.35
CA ILE A 454 -29.68 0.58 4.28
C ILE A 454 -29.07 -0.08 3.04
N ILE A 455 -29.75 -1.08 2.49
CA ILE A 455 -29.38 -1.73 1.24
C ILE A 455 -30.35 -1.28 0.16
N THR A 456 -29.85 -0.53 -0.82
CA THR A 456 -30.65 -0.09 -1.97
C THR A 456 -30.36 -0.98 -3.18
N THR A 457 -31.40 -1.38 -3.92
CA THR A 457 -31.29 -2.33 -5.03
C THR A 457 -32.15 -1.90 -6.21
N ALA A 458 -31.72 -2.25 -7.43
CA ALA A 458 -32.19 -1.61 -8.66
C ALA A 458 -31.99 -0.08 -8.57
N GLY A 459 -31.86 0.63 -9.69
CA GLY A 459 -31.48 2.04 -9.64
C GLY A 459 -29.98 2.34 -9.39
N LEU A 460 -29.08 1.54 -9.97
CA LEU A 460 -27.64 1.86 -10.01
C LEU A 460 -27.08 1.69 -11.43
N SER A 461 -27.90 2.00 -12.42
CA SER A 461 -27.55 1.95 -13.84
C SER A 461 -26.76 3.19 -14.26
N VAL A 462 -26.21 3.13 -15.46
CA VAL A 462 -25.70 4.30 -16.20
C VAL A 462 -26.81 5.08 -16.90
N ASP A 463 -28.05 4.57 -16.85
CA ASP A 463 -29.21 5.20 -17.45
C ASP A 463 -29.45 6.60 -16.86
N PRO A 464 -29.54 7.67 -17.69
CA PRO A 464 -29.87 9.00 -17.21
C PRO A 464 -31.22 9.10 -16.47
N GLY A 465 -32.16 8.19 -16.75
CA GLY A 465 -33.44 8.07 -16.04
C GLY A 465 -33.31 7.48 -14.64
N ASP A 466 -32.17 6.89 -14.31
CA ASP A 466 -31.89 6.38 -12.98
C ASP A 466 -31.51 7.54 -12.03
N VAL A 467 -32.49 7.94 -11.22
CA VAL A 467 -32.37 9.06 -10.30
C VAL A 467 -32.07 8.64 -8.87
N THR A 468 -31.68 7.38 -8.64
CA THR A 468 -31.48 6.82 -7.30
C THR A 468 -30.39 7.54 -6.53
N ARG A 469 -29.22 7.75 -7.14
CA ARG A 469 -28.11 8.46 -6.49
C ARG A 469 -28.50 9.90 -6.12
N GLN A 470 -29.31 10.55 -6.95
CA GLN A 470 -29.80 11.90 -6.68
C GLN A 470 -30.84 11.89 -5.55
N GLY A 471 -31.76 10.93 -5.53
CA GLY A 471 -32.73 10.76 -4.42
C GLY A 471 -32.06 10.43 -3.09
N LEU A 472 -31.01 9.59 -3.11
CA LEU A 472 -30.14 9.35 -1.96
C LEU A 472 -29.48 10.65 -1.50
N ALA A 473 -28.89 11.44 -2.41
CA ALA A 473 -28.27 12.72 -2.05
C ALA A 473 -29.29 13.68 -1.40
N ASP A 474 -30.52 13.73 -1.93
CA ASP A 474 -31.63 14.53 -1.37
C ASP A 474 -32.08 14.04 0.03
N ALA A 475 -31.76 12.79 0.40
CA ALA A 475 -31.98 12.25 1.74
C ALA A 475 -30.89 12.64 2.75
N GLY A 476 -29.83 13.32 2.31
CA GLY A 476 -28.66 13.65 3.14
C GLY A 476 -27.58 12.57 3.13
N VAL A 477 -27.56 11.71 2.10
CA VAL A 477 -26.50 10.72 1.93
C VAL A 477 -25.21 11.39 1.46
N GLU A 478 -24.13 11.12 2.17
CA GLU A 478 -22.81 11.69 1.95
C GLU A 478 -21.78 10.60 1.56
N ASN A 479 -20.57 11.03 1.20
CA ASN A 479 -19.42 10.16 0.89
C ASN A 479 -19.68 9.06 -0.16
N MET A 480 -20.54 9.34 -1.15
CA MET A 480 -20.88 8.38 -2.19
C MET A 480 -19.65 7.91 -3.00
N ARG A 481 -19.30 6.65 -2.83
CA ARG A 481 -18.29 5.91 -3.59
C ARG A 481 -19.01 4.97 -4.53
N TYR A 482 -19.32 5.48 -5.71
CA TYR A 482 -19.97 4.73 -6.78
C TYR A 482 -18.93 4.10 -7.70
N GLY A 483 -19.06 2.80 -7.92
CA GLY A 483 -18.16 2.00 -8.75
C GLY A 483 -17.17 1.19 -7.91
N ALA A 484 -17.05 -0.10 -8.22
CA ALA A 484 -16.02 -0.98 -7.70
C ALA A 484 -15.49 -1.87 -8.84
N PRO A 485 -14.18 -2.12 -8.95
CA PRO A 485 -13.59 -3.01 -9.96
C PRO A 485 -13.84 -4.50 -9.64
N ILE A 486 -15.12 -4.85 -9.43
CA ILE A 486 -15.58 -6.19 -9.06
C ILE A 486 -16.62 -6.65 -10.09
N LEU A 487 -16.44 -7.85 -10.64
CA LEU A 487 -17.33 -8.43 -11.63
C LEU A 487 -17.76 -9.83 -11.15
N PRO A 488 -19.04 -10.05 -10.79
CA PRO A 488 -20.20 -9.17 -10.91
C PRO A 488 -20.34 -8.15 -9.76
N GLY A 489 -20.73 -6.92 -10.08
CA GLY A 489 -20.96 -5.86 -9.08
C GLY A 489 -20.32 -4.50 -9.38
N ALA A 490 -20.00 -4.20 -10.65
CA ALA A 490 -19.20 -3.02 -10.98
C ALA A 490 -19.82 -1.68 -10.53
N MET A 491 -21.15 -1.62 -10.45
CA MET A 491 -21.91 -0.41 -10.08
C MET A 491 -22.25 -0.35 -8.58
N THR A 492 -21.46 -1.02 -7.73
CA THR A 492 -21.66 -0.97 -6.27
C THR A 492 -21.53 0.46 -5.77
N LEU A 493 -22.42 0.86 -4.88
CA LEU A 493 -22.36 2.13 -4.17
C LEU A 493 -22.06 1.86 -2.69
N LEU A 494 -21.11 2.59 -2.12
CA LEU A 494 -20.94 2.70 -0.67
C LEU A 494 -21.11 4.16 -0.27
N ALA A 495 -21.90 4.43 0.75
CA ALA A 495 -22.18 5.77 1.25
C ALA A 495 -22.64 5.71 2.71
N ASN A 496 -22.93 6.86 3.32
CA ASN A 496 -23.50 6.91 4.66
C ASN A 496 -24.41 8.13 4.86
N VAL A 497 -25.32 8.04 5.84
CA VAL A 497 -26.11 9.18 6.37
C VAL A 497 -25.87 9.22 7.87
N GLY A 498 -25.10 10.21 8.34
CA GLY A 498 -24.57 10.16 9.71
C GLY A 498 -23.80 8.85 9.92
N ASP A 499 -24.18 8.09 10.95
CA ASP A 499 -23.56 6.79 11.30
C ASP A 499 -24.19 5.57 10.59
N VAL A 500 -25.20 5.78 9.73
CA VAL A 500 -25.90 4.71 9.01
C VAL A 500 -25.21 4.44 7.67
N ASP A 501 -24.73 3.22 7.48
CA ASP A 501 -24.11 2.81 6.22
C ASP A 501 -25.17 2.57 5.14
N ILE A 502 -24.79 2.82 3.88
CA ILE A 502 -25.60 2.53 2.70
C ILE A 502 -24.80 1.71 1.71
N ILE A 503 -25.37 0.58 1.29
CA ILE A 503 -24.83 -0.26 0.21
C ILE A 503 -25.82 -0.27 -0.94
N GLY A 504 -25.39 0.22 -2.10
CA GLY A 504 -26.11 0.03 -3.34
C GLY A 504 -25.67 -1.24 -4.06
N VAL A 505 -26.63 -2.12 -4.34
CA VAL A 505 -26.41 -3.43 -4.93
C VAL A 505 -26.89 -3.43 -6.39
N PRO A 506 -25.98 -3.68 -7.36
CA PRO A 506 -26.36 -3.73 -8.76
C PRO A 506 -27.27 -4.92 -9.09
N ALA A 507 -28.03 -4.79 -10.18
CA ALA A 507 -28.98 -5.82 -10.62
C ALA A 507 -28.37 -7.20 -10.92
N CYS A 508 -27.05 -7.28 -11.07
CA CYS A 508 -26.32 -8.55 -11.16
C CYS A 508 -26.62 -9.52 -10.00
N ALA A 509 -27.03 -9.04 -8.83
CA ALA A 509 -27.43 -9.88 -7.70
C ALA A 509 -28.61 -10.81 -7.98
N LEU A 510 -29.44 -10.49 -9.00
CA LEU A 510 -30.53 -11.37 -9.45
C LEU A 510 -30.03 -12.61 -10.21
N TYR A 511 -28.82 -12.53 -10.80
CA TYR A 511 -28.29 -13.54 -11.70
C TYR A 511 -27.11 -14.31 -11.11
N PHE A 512 -26.37 -13.68 -10.20
CA PHE A 512 -25.16 -14.24 -9.62
C PHE A 512 -25.32 -14.48 -8.13
N LYS A 513 -25.04 -15.72 -7.70
CA LYS A 513 -25.08 -16.10 -6.27
C LYS A 513 -24.13 -15.26 -5.40
N THR A 514 -22.95 -14.96 -5.92
CA THR A 514 -21.90 -14.20 -5.24
C THR A 514 -21.56 -12.98 -6.08
N THR A 515 -21.55 -11.81 -5.46
CA THR A 515 -21.30 -10.50 -6.08
C THR A 515 -20.42 -9.64 -5.19
N SER A 516 -20.12 -8.42 -5.63
CA SER A 516 -19.62 -7.33 -4.78
C SER A 516 -20.22 -7.26 -3.37
N LEU A 517 -21.53 -7.47 -3.21
CA LEU A 517 -22.20 -7.43 -1.90
C LEU A 517 -21.58 -8.43 -0.91
N ASP A 518 -21.24 -9.63 -1.38
CA ASP A 518 -20.65 -10.69 -0.55
C ASP A 518 -19.21 -10.38 -0.09
N ILE A 519 -18.56 -9.41 -0.75
CA ILE A 519 -17.22 -8.91 -0.41
C ILE A 519 -17.33 -7.70 0.54
N VAL A 520 -18.24 -6.76 0.26
CA VAL A 520 -18.35 -5.50 1.02
C VAL A 520 -19.18 -5.63 2.29
N LEU A 521 -20.23 -6.45 2.30
CA LEU A 521 -21.14 -6.57 3.45
C LEU A 521 -20.40 -6.99 4.74
N PRO A 522 -19.55 -8.04 4.75
CA PRO A 522 -18.82 -8.42 5.96
C PRO A 522 -17.92 -7.31 6.49
N ARG A 523 -17.32 -6.50 5.60
CA ARG A 523 -16.48 -5.36 5.99
C ARG A 523 -17.31 -4.26 6.65
N VAL A 524 -18.44 -3.89 6.05
CA VAL A 524 -19.36 -2.88 6.61
C VAL A 524 -19.90 -3.33 7.98
N LEU A 525 -20.27 -4.61 8.12
CA LEU A 525 -20.71 -5.17 9.40
C LEU A 525 -19.57 -5.20 10.45
N ALA A 526 -18.31 -5.25 10.02
CA ALA A 526 -17.14 -5.12 10.89
C ALA A 526 -16.77 -3.66 11.22
N GLY A 527 -17.57 -2.68 10.79
CA GLY A 527 -17.28 -1.25 10.95
C GLY A 527 -16.19 -0.73 10.00
N LEU A 528 -15.91 -1.45 8.92
CA LEU A 528 -14.90 -1.10 7.92
C LEU A 528 -15.61 -0.69 6.63
N SER A 529 -15.65 0.61 6.34
CA SER A 529 -16.22 1.12 5.09
C SER A 529 -15.10 1.42 4.08
N PRO A 530 -14.91 0.57 3.04
CA PRO A 530 -13.80 0.70 2.10
C PRO A 530 -13.70 2.09 1.46
N SER A 531 -12.51 2.68 1.56
CA SER A 531 -12.12 3.88 0.82
C SER A 531 -12.07 3.63 -0.68
N ARG A 532 -11.95 4.71 -1.48
CA ARG A 532 -11.76 4.57 -2.94
C ARG A 532 -10.51 3.77 -3.29
N LEU A 533 -9.45 3.87 -2.49
CA LEU A 533 -8.21 3.12 -2.70
C LEU A 533 -8.43 1.63 -2.43
N GLU A 534 -9.03 1.27 -1.29
CA GLU A 534 -9.32 -0.12 -0.94
C GLU A 534 -10.30 -0.77 -1.91
N LEU A 535 -11.25 -0.01 -2.48
CA LEU A 535 -12.09 -0.51 -3.58
C LEU A 535 -11.26 -0.75 -4.85
N ALA A 536 -10.32 0.14 -5.19
CA ALA A 536 -9.47 -0.01 -6.36
C ALA A 536 -8.57 -1.26 -6.29
N GLU A 537 -8.05 -1.58 -5.09
CA GLU A 537 -7.22 -2.76 -4.83
C GLU A 537 -7.96 -4.08 -5.13
N LEU A 538 -9.28 -4.13 -4.94
CA LEU A 538 -10.11 -5.29 -5.28
C LEU A 538 -10.12 -5.59 -6.79
N GLY A 539 -9.58 -4.71 -7.65
CA GLY A 539 -9.40 -5.00 -9.07
C GLY A 539 -8.47 -6.19 -9.31
N HIS A 540 -7.49 -6.40 -8.44
CA HIS A 540 -6.70 -7.62 -8.43
C HIS A 540 -7.50 -8.74 -7.76
N GLY A 541 -7.89 -9.78 -8.51
CA GLY A 541 -8.75 -10.85 -7.99
C GLY A 541 -10.26 -10.56 -8.03
N GLY A 542 -10.69 -9.37 -8.46
CA GLY A 542 -12.09 -8.94 -8.54
C GLY A 542 -12.93 -9.53 -9.67
N LEU A 543 -12.39 -10.47 -10.48
CA LEU A 543 -13.12 -11.12 -11.58
C LEU A 543 -13.61 -12.51 -11.16
N CYS A 544 -14.92 -12.69 -11.09
CA CYS A 544 -15.54 -13.98 -10.80
C CYS A 544 -15.34 -14.96 -11.96
N MET A 545 -14.87 -16.16 -11.65
CA MET A 545 -14.66 -17.23 -12.64
C MET A 545 -15.97 -17.91 -13.11
N GLN A 546 -17.12 -17.53 -12.56
CA GLN A 546 -18.45 -18.07 -12.92
C GLN A 546 -18.49 -19.61 -12.91
N CYS A 547 -17.87 -20.23 -11.90
CA CYS A 547 -17.77 -21.69 -11.80
C CYS A 547 -19.16 -22.34 -11.77
N LYS A 548 -19.32 -23.50 -12.42
CA LYS A 548 -20.57 -24.29 -12.41
C LYS A 548 -21.11 -24.55 -11.00
N ARG A 549 -20.21 -24.80 -10.04
CA ARG A 549 -20.52 -24.89 -8.61
C ARG A 549 -19.75 -23.82 -7.88
N CYS A 550 -20.45 -22.87 -7.26
CA CYS A 550 -19.81 -21.82 -6.48
C CYS A 550 -19.17 -22.40 -5.21
N THR A 551 -17.88 -22.08 -5.00
CA THR A 551 -17.09 -22.48 -3.82
C THR A 551 -16.65 -21.27 -2.99
N TYR A 552 -17.19 -20.08 -3.25
CA TYR A 552 -16.97 -18.89 -2.42
C TYR A 552 -17.32 -19.19 -0.94
N PRO A 553 -16.51 -18.76 0.04
CA PRO A 553 -15.33 -17.89 -0.06
C PRO A 553 -13.97 -18.62 -0.26
N LYS A 554 -13.97 -19.91 -0.60
CA LYS A 554 -12.71 -20.65 -0.85
C LYS A 554 -12.05 -20.23 -2.17
N CYS A 555 -12.83 -19.83 -3.17
CA CYS A 555 -12.32 -19.35 -4.45
C CYS A 555 -11.49 -18.03 -4.30
N PRO A 556 -10.67 -17.66 -5.30
CA PRO A 556 -9.84 -16.44 -5.25
C PRO A 556 -10.60 -15.13 -5.49
N PHE A 557 -11.92 -15.16 -5.67
CA PHE A 557 -12.70 -13.96 -5.99
C PHE A 557 -12.72 -12.96 -4.84
N GLY A 558 -12.27 -11.73 -5.10
CA GLY A 558 -12.25 -10.62 -4.13
C GLY A 558 -11.22 -10.75 -3.01
N LYS A 559 -10.07 -11.36 -3.30
CA LYS A 559 -9.00 -11.68 -2.33
C LYS A 559 -7.69 -10.96 -2.56
#